data_AF-K7WYJ3-F1
#
_entry.id   AF-K7WYJ3-F1
#
_cell.length_a   1.000
_cell.length_b   1.000
_cell.length_c   1.000
_cell.angle_alpha   90.00
_cell.angle_beta   90.00
_cell.angle_gamma   90.00
#
_symmetry.space_group_name_H-M   'P 1'
#
loop_
_entity.id
_entity.type
_entity.pdbx_description
1 polymer ?
#
loop_
_entity_poly.entity_id
_entity_poly.type
_entity_poly.pdbx_seq_one_letter_code
_entity_poly.pdbx_strand_id
1 'polypeptide(L)'
;MKNLEKLLELRNNISKLQFEIEGLMPEAVGEAIEVLGTCENTKNKTVYQNNNSKIVLVFKKQYETPQTDLKLNRLESDIRTATAKLSQNKANDLARIESEIEKHQQAIAELELERNRVIFTPYLSRLKKEYELRRQETMTLKPTLSVFL
;
A
#
# COMPACT_ATOMS: atom_id res chain seq x y z
N MET A 1 14.20 9.48 40.62
CA MET A 1 13.45 9.37 39.35
C MET A 1 11.93 9.39 39.57
N LYS A 2 11.42 10.30 40.41
CA LYS A 2 10.02 10.27 40.90
C LYS A 2 8.96 10.47 39.81
N ASN A 3 9.23 11.36 38.85
CA ASN A 3 8.28 11.66 37.78
C ASN A 3 8.23 10.57 36.70
N LEU A 4 9.32 9.84 36.50
CA LEU A 4 9.37 8.71 35.55
C LEU A 4 8.59 7.51 36.09
N GLU A 5 8.75 7.20 37.37
CA GLU A 5 7.96 6.18 38.07
C GLU A 5 6.47 6.52 38.07
N LYS A 6 6.12 7.77 38.41
CA LYS A 6 4.73 8.25 38.37
C LYS A 6 4.12 8.19 36.96
N LEU A 7 4.91 8.41 35.91
CA LEU A 7 4.45 8.31 34.53
C LEU A 7 4.15 6.85 34.14
N LEU A 8 5.00 5.90 34.55
CA LEU A 8 4.76 4.47 34.35
C LEU A 8 3.51 3.98 35.11
N GLU A 9 3.33 4.43 36.36
CA GLU A 9 2.13 4.14 37.15
C GLU A 9 0.86 4.64 36.46
N LEU A 10 0.87 5.89 35.98
CA LEU A 10 -0.28 6.45 35.25
C LEU A 10 -0.57 5.65 33.97
N ARG A 11 0.45 5.22 33.23
CA ARG A 11 0.27 4.41 32.03
C ARG A 11 -0.31 3.03 32.34
N ASN A 12 0.12 2.41 33.42
CA ASN A 12 -0.43 1.15 33.90
C ASN A 12 -1.89 1.31 34.35
N ASN A 13 -2.20 2.40 35.03
CA ASN A 13 -3.57 2.69 35.47
C ASN A 13 -4.50 2.95 34.28
N ILE A 14 -4.04 3.65 33.23
CA ILE A 14 -4.80 3.79 31.97
C ILE A 14 -5.11 2.42 31.37
N SER A 15 -4.12 1.53 31.34
CA SER A 15 -4.30 0.18 30.77
C SER A 15 -5.30 -0.65 31.56
N LYS A 16 -5.26 -0.56 32.91
CA LYS A 16 -6.24 -1.21 33.79
C LYS A 16 -7.65 -0.65 33.59
N LEU A 17 -7.78 0.67 33.58
CA LEU A 17 -9.07 1.33 33.34
C LEU A 17 -9.64 0.99 31.96
N GLN A 18 -8.79 0.89 30.94
CA GLN A 18 -9.22 0.50 29.60
C GLN A 18 -9.75 -0.94 29.57
N PHE A 19 -9.09 -1.86 30.28
CA PHE A 19 -9.56 -3.23 30.43
C PHE A 19 -10.90 -3.31 31.18
N GLU A 20 -11.05 -2.55 32.28
CA GLU A 20 -12.32 -2.46 33.02
C GLU A 20 -13.45 -1.90 32.14
N ILE A 21 -13.16 -0.87 31.35
CA ILE A 21 -14.12 -0.30 30.37
C ILE A 21 -14.52 -1.38 29.37
N GLU A 22 -13.56 -2.10 28.77
CA GLU A 22 -13.86 -3.16 27.80
C GLU A 22 -14.72 -4.29 28.40
N GLY A 23 -14.53 -4.60 29.68
CA GLY A 23 -15.35 -5.57 30.41
C GLY A 23 -16.78 -5.07 30.69
N LEU A 24 -16.96 -3.79 31.02
CA LEU A 24 -18.27 -3.18 31.31
C LEU A 24 -19.06 -2.81 30.05
N MET A 25 -18.39 -2.64 28.90
CA MET A 25 -19.01 -2.18 27.66
C MET A 25 -20.21 -3.03 27.18
N PRO A 26 -20.17 -4.38 27.19
CA PRO A 26 -21.31 -5.19 26.77
C PRO A 26 -22.57 -4.96 27.60
N GLU A 27 -22.42 -4.85 28.93
CA GLU A 27 -23.52 -4.61 29.87
C GLU A 27 -24.09 -3.20 29.69
N ALA A 28 -23.22 -2.20 29.60
CA ALA A 28 -23.61 -0.81 29.35
C ALA A 28 -24.32 -0.63 27.99
N VAL A 29 -23.94 -1.41 26.96
CA VAL A 29 -24.66 -1.45 25.68
C VAL A 29 -26.05 -2.09 25.86
N GLY A 30 -26.17 -3.14 26.67
CA GLY A 30 -27.46 -3.74 27.02
C GLY A 30 -28.41 -2.73 27.69
N GLU A 31 -27.93 -2.05 28.73
CA GLU A 31 -28.68 -0.99 29.42
C GLU A 31 -29.08 0.14 28.45
N ALA A 32 -28.16 0.55 27.57
CA ALA A 32 -28.44 1.55 26.56
C ALA A 32 -29.56 1.16 25.57
N ILE A 33 -29.65 -0.11 25.22
CA ILE A 33 -30.71 -0.65 24.35
C ILE A 33 -32.05 -0.66 25.09
N GLU A 34 -32.06 -1.05 26.37
CA GLU A 34 -33.26 -1.05 27.23
C GLU A 34 -33.83 0.36 27.42
N VAL A 35 -32.97 1.34 27.73
CA VAL A 35 -33.35 2.76 27.90
C VAL A 35 -34.02 3.32 26.63
N LEU A 36 -33.58 2.88 25.45
CA LEU A 36 -34.09 3.36 24.17
C LEU A 36 -35.38 2.65 23.72
N GLY A 37 -35.78 1.56 24.37
CA GLY A 37 -37.07 0.85 24.19
C GLY A 37 -37.26 0.12 22.84
N THR A 38 -36.63 0.60 21.76
CA THR A 38 -36.61 -0.03 20.43
C THR A 38 -35.41 0.48 19.60
N CYS A 39 -34.61 -0.46 19.06
CA CYS A 39 -33.51 -0.20 18.12
C CYS A 39 -33.95 -0.24 16.65
N GLU A 40 -35.21 0.08 16.34
CA GLU A 40 -35.75 -0.04 14.98
C GLU A 40 -35.17 0.99 13.99
N ASN A 41 -34.55 2.06 14.48
CA ASN A 41 -33.90 3.08 13.66
C ASN A 41 -32.38 3.00 13.80
N THR A 42 -31.67 2.74 12.69
CA THR A 42 -30.20 2.68 12.59
C THR A 42 -29.51 4.05 12.67
N LYS A 43 -30.10 5.01 13.40
CA LYS A 43 -29.51 6.33 13.63
C LYS A 43 -28.86 6.34 15.00
N ASN A 44 -27.70 6.98 15.11
CA ASN A 44 -27.01 7.15 16.39
C ASN A 44 -27.92 7.90 17.37
N LYS A 45 -28.00 7.43 18.62
CA LYS A 45 -28.83 8.03 19.66
C LYS A 45 -28.01 8.33 20.91
N THR A 46 -28.20 9.49 21.50
CA THR A 46 -27.64 9.80 22.82
C THR A 46 -28.44 9.06 23.89
N VAL A 47 -27.75 8.28 24.72
CA VAL A 47 -28.35 7.44 25.78
C VAL A 47 -28.22 8.12 27.14
N TYR A 48 -27.13 8.85 27.35
CA TYR A 48 -26.86 9.57 28.59
C TYR A 48 -26.14 10.89 28.29
N GLN A 49 -26.46 11.95 29.03
CA GLN A 49 -25.80 13.24 28.91
C GLN A 49 -25.75 13.94 30.27
N ASN A 50 -24.60 14.53 30.60
CA ASN A 50 -24.44 15.47 31.70
C ASN A 50 -23.74 16.75 31.20
N ASN A 51 -23.41 17.67 32.12
CA ASN A 51 -22.85 18.99 31.78
C ASN A 51 -21.56 18.94 30.93
N ASN A 52 -20.76 17.85 31.04
CA ASN A 52 -19.44 17.77 30.40
C ASN A 52 -19.25 16.54 29.50
N SER A 53 -20.22 15.64 29.40
CA SER A 53 -20.06 14.37 28.68
C SER A 53 -21.38 13.79 28.18
N LYS A 54 -21.30 12.95 27.14
CA LYS A 54 -22.44 12.21 26.59
C LYS A 54 -22.02 10.81 26.18
N ILE A 55 -22.92 9.84 26.35
CA ILE A 55 -22.81 8.48 25.83
C ILE A 55 -23.78 8.35 24.66
N VAL A 56 -23.26 7.93 23.52
CA VAL A 56 -24.02 7.79 22.27
C VAL A 56 -23.93 6.34 21.80
N LEU A 57 -25.08 5.71 21.62
CA LEU A 57 -25.17 4.41 20.95
C LEU A 57 -24.96 4.63 19.45
N VAL A 58 -23.89 4.03 18.92
CA VAL A 58 -23.49 4.17 17.51
C VAL A 58 -23.73 2.85 16.79
N PHE A 59 -24.47 2.91 15.68
CA PHE A 59 -24.72 1.76 14.84
C PHE A 59 -23.69 1.70 13.71
N LYS A 60 -22.84 0.67 13.72
CA LYS A 60 -21.91 0.40 12.62
C LYS A 60 -22.48 -0.70 11.75
N LYS A 61 -22.28 -0.58 10.43
CA LYS A 61 -22.57 -1.68 9.51
C LYS A 61 -21.59 -2.81 9.78
N GLN A 62 -22.12 -3.97 10.13
CA GLN A 62 -21.37 -5.21 10.21
C GLN A 62 -21.87 -6.12 9.11
N TYR A 63 -20.96 -6.65 8.31
CA TYR A 63 -21.28 -7.61 7.26
C TYR A 63 -20.98 -9.01 7.78
N GLU A 64 -21.83 -9.96 7.40
CA GLU A 64 -21.55 -11.36 7.63
C GLU A 64 -20.30 -11.76 6.84
N THR A 65 -19.55 -12.68 7.41
CA THR A 65 -18.36 -13.26 6.77
C THR A 65 -18.71 -14.60 6.15
N PRO A 66 -17.90 -15.13 5.22
CA PRO A 66 -18.08 -16.49 4.71
C PRO A 66 -18.02 -17.59 5.79
N GLN A 67 -17.53 -17.27 7.00
CA GLN A 67 -17.53 -18.18 8.15
C GLN A 67 -18.89 -18.21 8.86
N THR A 68 -19.65 -17.12 8.77
CA THR A 68 -20.95 -16.95 9.45
C THR A 68 -22.14 -17.08 8.49
N ASP A 69 -21.94 -16.89 7.18
CA ASP A 69 -22.97 -17.03 6.13
C ASP A 69 -22.62 -18.12 5.11
N LEU A 70 -23.45 -19.16 5.07
CA LEU A 70 -23.33 -20.29 4.14
C LEU A 70 -23.50 -19.88 2.66
N LYS A 71 -24.33 -18.87 2.36
CA LYS A 71 -24.50 -18.39 0.97
C LYS A 71 -23.27 -17.65 0.49
N LEU A 72 -22.68 -16.79 1.33
CA LEU A 72 -21.41 -16.11 1.00
C LEU A 72 -20.29 -17.12 0.78
N ASN A 73 -20.21 -18.16 1.62
CA ASN A 73 -19.21 -19.22 1.46
C ASN A 73 -19.35 -19.96 0.12
N ARG A 74 -20.58 -20.34 -0.25
CA ARG A 74 -20.85 -21.01 -1.53
C ARG A 74 -20.51 -20.12 -2.72
N LEU A 75 -20.89 -18.85 -2.68
CA LEU A 75 -20.55 -17.90 -3.73
C LEU A 75 -19.02 -17.75 -3.89
N GLU A 76 -18.29 -17.71 -2.78
CA GLU A 76 -16.83 -17.64 -2.83
C GLU A 76 -16.22 -18.89 -3.49
N SER A 77 -16.75 -20.08 -3.16
CA SER A 77 -16.36 -21.34 -3.78
C SER A 77 -16.67 -21.38 -5.28
N ASP A 78 -17.86 -20.93 -5.67
CA ASP A 78 -18.30 -20.86 -7.07
C ASP A 78 -17.42 -19.90 -7.88
N ILE A 79 -17.12 -18.72 -7.32
CA ILE A 79 -16.20 -17.75 -7.92
C ILE A 79 -14.84 -18.39 -8.14
N ARG A 80 -14.23 -19.01 -7.11
CA ARG A 80 -12.92 -19.67 -7.24
C ARG A 80 -12.93 -20.73 -8.34
N THR A 81 -13.98 -21.54 -8.40
CA THR A 81 -14.12 -22.59 -9.41
C THR A 81 -14.26 -22.00 -10.83
N ALA A 82 -15.05 -20.95 -10.99
CA ALA A 82 -15.21 -20.25 -12.25
C ALA A 82 -13.89 -19.59 -12.70
N THR A 83 -13.16 -18.96 -11.79
CA THR A 83 -11.84 -18.38 -12.06
C THR A 83 -10.85 -19.45 -12.53
N ALA A 84 -10.77 -20.59 -11.84
CA ALA A 84 -9.88 -21.68 -12.25
C ALA A 84 -10.21 -22.21 -13.65
N LYS A 85 -11.49 -22.42 -13.96
CA LYS A 85 -11.94 -22.84 -15.30
C LYS A 85 -11.61 -21.80 -16.36
N LEU A 86 -11.81 -20.51 -16.06
CA LEU A 86 -11.48 -19.43 -16.98
C LEU A 86 -9.98 -19.39 -17.28
N SER A 87 -9.14 -19.47 -16.25
CA SER A 87 -7.69 -19.52 -16.40
C SER A 87 -7.24 -20.72 -17.23
N GLN A 88 -7.83 -21.90 -17.00
CA GLN A 88 -7.52 -23.10 -17.79
C GLN A 88 -7.93 -22.94 -19.26
N ASN A 89 -9.13 -22.42 -19.51
CA ASN A 89 -9.63 -22.19 -20.88
C ASN A 89 -8.82 -21.14 -21.63
N LYS A 90 -8.24 -20.18 -20.89
CA LYS A 90 -7.44 -19.09 -21.45
C LYS A 90 -5.93 -19.33 -21.40
N ALA A 91 -5.48 -20.47 -20.86
CA ALA A 91 -4.07 -20.80 -20.76
C ALA A 91 -3.38 -20.79 -22.13
N ASN A 92 -4.02 -21.37 -23.15
CA ASN A 92 -3.46 -21.41 -24.50
C ASN A 92 -3.41 -20.02 -25.16
N ASP A 93 -4.44 -19.19 -24.94
CA ASP A 93 -4.48 -17.81 -25.42
C ASP A 93 -3.36 -16.99 -24.77
N LEU A 94 -3.17 -17.15 -23.45
CA LEU A 94 -2.10 -16.50 -22.69
C LEU A 94 -0.72 -16.96 -23.14
N ALA A 95 -0.49 -18.26 -23.29
CA ALA A 95 0.78 -18.79 -23.77
C ALA A 95 1.12 -18.30 -25.19
N ARG A 96 0.11 -18.16 -26.06
CA ARG A 96 0.29 -17.55 -27.39
C ARG A 96 0.73 -16.08 -27.27
N ILE A 97 0.05 -15.30 -26.42
CA ILE A 97 0.39 -13.89 -26.19
C ILE A 97 1.81 -13.75 -25.62
N GLU A 98 2.18 -14.60 -24.66
CA GLU A 98 3.53 -14.63 -24.08
C GLU A 98 4.59 -14.92 -25.15
N SER A 99 4.35 -15.90 -26.02
CA SER A 99 5.26 -16.20 -27.13
C SER A 99 5.37 -15.05 -28.14
N GLU A 100 4.28 -14.32 -28.41
CA GLU A 100 4.31 -13.13 -29.26
C GLU A 100 5.12 -12.00 -28.62
N ILE A 101 4.99 -11.80 -27.31
CA ILE A 101 5.78 -10.83 -26.55
C ILE A 101 7.28 -11.16 -26.66
N GLU A 102 7.67 -12.41 -26.44
CA GLU A 102 9.08 -12.83 -26.55
C GLU A 102 9.65 -12.58 -27.95
N LYS A 103 8.90 -12.91 -29.00
CA LYS A 103 9.31 -12.65 -30.39
C LYS A 103 9.54 -11.15 -30.65
N HIS A 104 8.63 -10.31 -30.17
CA HIS A 104 8.77 -8.86 -30.33
C HIS A 104 9.95 -8.30 -29.52
N GLN A 105 10.21 -8.82 -28.32
CA GLN A 105 11.39 -8.43 -27.54
C GLN A 105 12.70 -8.80 -28.22
N GLN A 106 12.77 -9.98 -28.84
CA GLN A 106 13.93 -10.39 -29.63
C GLN A 106 14.15 -9.46 -30.84
N ALA A 107 13.09 -9.15 -31.58
CA ALA A 107 13.17 -8.23 -32.71
C ALA A 107 13.63 -6.81 -32.28
N ILE A 108 13.16 -6.33 -31.13
CA ILE A 108 13.62 -5.06 -30.55
C ILE A 108 15.12 -5.12 -30.24
N ALA A 109 15.59 -6.19 -29.59
CA ALA A 109 17.00 -6.36 -29.25
C ALA A 109 17.90 -6.40 -30.50
N GLU A 110 17.46 -7.05 -31.57
CA GLU A 110 18.17 -7.07 -32.86
C GLU A 110 18.27 -5.67 -33.48
N LEU A 111 17.17 -4.91 -33.50
CA LEU A 111 17.15 -3.54 -33.99
C LEU A 111 18.01 -2.59 -33.16
N GLU A 112 18.06 -2.78 -31.84
CA GLU A 112 18.95 -2.01 -30.96
C GLU A 112 20.42 -2.33 -31.25
N LEU A 113 20.74 -3.60 -31.51
CA LEU A 113 22.09 -4.02 -31.89
C LEU A 113 22.48 -3.40 -33.24
N GLU A 114 21.59 -3.43 -34.23
CA GLU A 114 21.80 -2.79 -35.53
C GLU A 114 21.99 -1.27 -35.39
N ARG A 115 21.11 -0.60 -34.63
CA ARG A 115 21.26 0.83 -34.31
C ARG A 115 22.63 1.12 -33.70
N ASN A 116 23.07 0.31 -32.74
CA ASN A 116 24.37 0.49 -32.09
C ASN A 116 25.53 0.26 -33.06
N ARG A 117 25.43 -0.69 -34.00
CA ARG A 117 26.41 -0.86 -35.08
C ARG A 117 26.48 0.36 -36.00
N VAL A 118 25.34 0.94 -36.35
CA VAL A 118 25.26 2.14 -37.19
C VAL A 118 25.85 3.36 -36.46
N ILE A 119 25.58 3.52 -35.17
CA ILE A 119 26.09 4.63 -34.37
C ILE A 119 27.59 4.47 -34.07
N PHE A 120 28.07 3.24 -33.83
CA PHE A 120 29.46 2.96 -33.55
C PHE A 120 30.28 2.84 -34.84
N THR A 121 30.59 3.97 -35.46
CA THR A 121 31.58 3.99 -36.55
C THR A 121 33.00 4.07 -35.96
N PRO A 122 33.92 3.16 -36.34
CA PRO A 122 35.33 3.24 -35.93
C PRO A 122 35.96 4.60 -36.26
N TYR A 123 35.47 5.25 -37.32
CA TYR A 123 35.85 6.59 -37.73
C TYR A 123 35.50 7.66 -36.69
N LEU A 124 34.27 7.67 -36.16
CA LEU A 124 33.86 8.63 -35.12
C LEU A 124 34.63 8.41 -33.82
N SER A 125 34.91 7.16 -33.45
CA SER A 125 35.76 6.83 -32.29
C SER A 125 37.18 7.37 -32.46
N ARG A 126 37.77 7.21 -33.65
CA ARG A 126 39.09 7.77 -33.99
C ARG A 126 39.10 9.30 -33.88
N LEU A 127 38.11 9.98 -34.46
CA LEU A 127 37.99 11.44 -34.40
C LEU A 127 37.84 11.96 -32.96
N LYS A 128 37.05 11.28 -32.11
CA LYS A 128 36.92 11.66 -30.68
C LYS A 128 38.24 11.54 -29.93
N LYS A 129 39.02 10.49 -30.19
CA LYS A 129 40.36 10.33 -29.60
C LYS A 129 41.32 11.41 -30.06
N GLU A 130 41.33 11.72 -31.35
CA GLU A 130 42.17 12.77 -31.93
C GLU A 130 41.81 14.16 -31.37
N TYR A 131 40.51 14.43 -31.20
CA TYR A 131 40.02 15.65 -30.57
C TYR A 131 40.50 15.79 -29.11
N GLU A 132 40.36 14.75 -28.28
CA GLU A 132 40.81 14.81 -26.88
C GLU A 132 42.32 14.94 -26.76
N LEU A 133 43.10 14.25 -27.60
CA LEU A 133 44.55 14.44 -27.68
C LEU A 133 44.87 15.90 -28.00
N ARG A 134 44.23 16.48 -29.02
CA ARG A 134 44.48 17.87 -29.40
C ARG A 134 44.04 18.85 -28.31
N ARG A 135 42.95 18.57 -27.60
CA ARG A 135 42.46 19.37 -26.47
C ARG A 135 43.42 19.36 -25.28
N GLN A 136 44.05 18.21 -25.02
CA GLN A 136 45.09 18.09 -23.99
C GLN A 136 46.37 18.83 -24.41
N GLU A 137 46.81 18.68 -25.66
CA GLU A 137 47.97 19.40 -26.21
C GLU A 137 47.80 20.92 -26.19
N THR A 138 46.57 21.40 -26.35
CA THR A 138 46.22 22.83 -26.38
C THR A 138 45.75 23.35 -25.03
N MET A 139 45.81 22.52 -23.98
CA MET A 139 45.39 22.90 -22.63
C MET A 139 46.31 23.99 -22.09
N THR A 140 45.72 25.11 -21.67
CA THR A 140 46.41 26.19 -20.98
C THR A 140 45.79 26.38 -19.59
N LEU A 141 46.65 26.52 -18.57
CA LEU A 141 46.20 26.83 -17.22
C LEU A 141 46.00 28.34 -17.11
N LYS A 142 44.75 28.76 -16.91
CA LYS A 142 44.41 30.16 -16.65
C LYS A 142 44.43 30.40 -15.14
N PRO A 143 45.31 31.27 -14.62
CA PRO A 143 45.38 31.54 -13.19
C PRO A 143 44.10 32.25 -12.71
N THR A 144 43.56 31.81 -11.58
CA THR A 144 42.42 32.41 -10.88
C THR A 144 42.67 32.41 -9.38
N LEU A 145 42.17 33.43 -8.67
CA LEU A 145 42.23 33.49 -7.21
C LEU A 145 40.93 32.93 -6.62
N SER A 146 41.05 32.00 -5.67
CA SER A 146 39.93 31.51 -4.87
C SER A 146 40.03 32.09 -3.46
N VAL A 147 39.00 32.82 -3.02
CA VAL A 147 38.86 33.32 -1.65
C VAL A 147 37.99 32.33 -0.89
N PHE A 148 38.54 31.70 0.15
CA PHE A 148 37.80 30.82 1.04
C PHE A 148 37.31 31.65 2.24
N LEU A 149 35.99 31.61 2.50
CA LEU A 149 35.32 32.22 3.65
C LEU A 149 35.14 31.19 4.76
#